data_AF-A0A8H5CM55-F1
#
_entry.id   AF-A0A8H5CM55-F1
#
_cell.length_a   1.000
_cell.length_b   1.000
_cell.length_c   1.000
_cell.angle_alpha   90.00
_cell.angle_beta   90.00
_cell.angle_gamma   90.00
#
_symmetry.space_group_name_H-M   'P 1'
#
loop_
_entity.id
_entity.type
_entity.pdbx_description
1 polymer ?
#
loop_
_entity_poly.entity_id
_entity_poly.type
_entity_poly.pdbx_seq_one_letter_code
_entity_poly.pdbx_strand_id
1 'polypeptide(L)'
;MLPMEKLGLPSFLQNAIAVPLDAYPKTQNALPNPEKWNSDWEEIYQTNSFLFDPKITIVQRSILKQANRGGSSISPQDAQDYVVLHDSTCEIQHRIAINFIDATTRQDFEKRWLDASVVDRRRHALRSLSNAGSLARNLNEGRAYCFDILRLDYLSQDGHVLLDLLKAIMPDDLDLSAPPKTPYYFPEPNWDSLRAEYENSSNEVEKYAYKEVLILRTKLIWTMKSFLDQPLPSVTVLKQRDSRTAFEKKDAARNLANTLKMFYGEKEGKNRAREELTALKERKGRRSNGCTNCQEVETEGHKFQRCKPCWDNVQRTVLYCSGKCQKADWKARHKVICGKPVDSIDEAMKLSSLPKTKVLQNMSASTSSPVSYASQVGPPVNGLKRSPFLAGHIVKLNLNPTTDIIVKIGPGPDDFAKMDFAPFPPLQKVFREVRDKAMTTGDKETAAKLCHFVYWLSKANGHDKTYGWDMEAMVGQMEKEYEMPDLKKVMLEMQGRQGADRLRRP
;
A
#
# COMPACT_ATOMS: atom_id res chain seq x y z
N MET A 1 -29.57 -24.21 -19.77
CA MET A 1 -28.62 -25.06 -19.02
C MET A 1 -29.39 -26.21 -18.39
N LEU A 2 -28.73 -27.38 -18.21
CA LEU A 2 -29.18 -28.42 -17.27
C LEU A 2 -29.30 -27.80 -15.86
N PRO A 3 -30.27 -28.21 -15.02
CA PRO A 3 -30.39 -27.71 -13.65
C PRO A 3 -29.07 -27.93 -12.89
N MET A 4 -28.50 -26.88 -12.30
CA MET A 4 -27.20 -26.97 -11.62
C MET A 4 -27.19 -27.98 -10.45
N GLU A 5 -28.36 -28.28 -9.89
CA GLU A 5 -28.59 -29.35 -8.92
C GLU A 5 -28.18 -30.75 -9.44
N LYS A 6 -28.17 -30.97 -10.77
CA LYS A 6 -27.78 -32.26 -11.36
C LYS A 6 -26.26 -32.44 -11.52
N LEU A 7 -25.45 -31.41 -11.31
CA LEU A 7 -24.00 -31.50 -11.49
C LEU A 7 -23.27 -32.03 -10.25
N GLY A 8 -23.96 -32.27 -9.13
CA GLY A 8 -23.34 -32.78 -7.91
C GLY A 8 -22.26 -31.86 -7.33
N LEU A 9 -22.22 -30.60 -7.76
CA LEU A 9 -21.24 -29.63 -7.27
C LEU A 9 -21.53 -29.32 -5.79
N PRO A 10 -20.51 -29.25 -4.94
CA PRO A 10 -20.63 -28.72 -3.58
C PRO A 10 -21.42 -27.40 -3.56
N SER A 11 -22.28 -27.21 -2.56
CA SER A 11 -23.18 -26.04 -2.45
C SER A 11 -22.45 -24.70 -2.58
N PHE A 12 -21.22 -24.60 -2.08
CA PHE A 12 -20.40 -23.39 -2.21
C PHE A 12 -20.04 -23.05 -3.67
N LEU A 13 -19.82 -24.05 -4.53
CA LEU A 13 -19.55 -23.86 -5.96
C LEU A 13 -20.81 -23.42 -6.72
N GLN A 14 -21.98 -23.94 -6.33
CA GLN A 14 -23.25 -23.50 -6.89
C GLN A 14 -23.52 -22.02 -6.56
N ASN A 15 -23.26 -21.62 -5.32
CA ASN A 15 -23.35 -20.23 -4.88
C ASN A 15 -22.34 -19.31 -5.58
N ALA A 16 -21.12 -19.80 -5.84
CA ALA A 16 -20.09 -19.05 -6.56
C ALA A 16 -20.50 -18.73 -8.00
N ILE A 17 -21.09 -19.69 -8.71
CA ILE A 17 -21.52 -19.53 -10.11
C ILE A 17 -22.76 -18.61 -10.22
N ALA A 18 -23.54 -18.47 -9.14
CA ALA A 18 -24.80 -17.74 -9.13
C ALA A 18 -24.66 -16.21 -8.98
N VAL A 19 -23.47 -15.66 -8.79
CA VAL A 19 -23.28 -14.23 -8.51
C VAL A 19 -23.32 -13.39 -9.80
N PRO A 20 -24.30 -12.49 -9.97
CA PRO A 20 -24.35 -11.61 -11.13
C PRO A 20 -23.10 -10.73 -11.24
N LEU A 21 -22.68 -10.39 -12.46
CA LEU A 21 -21.54 -9.49 -12.69
C LEU A 21 -21.77 -8.07 -12.13
N ASP A 22 -23.01 -7.70 -11.86
CA ASP A 22 -23.45 -6.43 -11.26
C ASP A 22 -24.00 -6.64 -9.83
N ALA A 23 -23.63 -7.75 -9.17
CA ALA A 23 -23.95 -7.99 -7.75
C ALA A 23 -23.35 -6.95 -6.82
N TYR A 24 -22.29 -6.25 -7.25
CA TYR A 24 -21.62 -5.20 -6.49
C TYR A 24 -22.09 -3.80 -6.91
N PRO A 25 -22.04 -2.81 -6.00
CA PRO A 25 -22.40 -1.43 -6.32
C PRO A 25 -21.56 -0.89 -7.49
N LYS A 26 -22.20 -0.14 -8.38
CA LYS A 26 -21.59 0.30 -9.64
C LYS A 26 -20.42 1.26 -9.40
N THR A 27 -19.26 0.98 -10.00
CA THR A 27 -18.04 1.82 -9.94
C THR A 27 -18.31 3.29 -10.28
N GLN A 28 -19.14 3.56 -11.29
CA GLN A 28 -19.47 4.92 -11.73
C GLN A 28 -20.34 5.70 -10.73
N ASN A 29 -20.96 5.03 -9.76
CA ASN A 29 -21.77 5.68 -8.72
C ASN A 29 -20.94 6.09 -7.51
N ALA A 30 -19.73 5.55 -7.35
CA ALA A 30 -18.90 5.77 -6.18
C ALA A 30 -18.63 7.26 -5.94
N LEU A 31 -18.17 7.99 -6.95
CA LEU A 31 -17.89 9.42 -6.80
C LEU A 31 -19.14 10.33 -6.80
N PRO A 32 -20.11 10.18 -7.73
CA PRO A 32 -21.26 11.09 -7.78
C PRO A 32 -22.25 10.90 -6.63
N ASN A 33 -22.35 9.70 -6.06
CA ASN A 33 -23.32 9.37 -5.01
C ASN A 33 -22.68 8.49 -3.92
N PRO A 34 -21.65 8.98 -3.20
CA PRO A 34 -20.84 8.14 -2.32
C PRO A 34 -21.63 7.52 -1.17
N GLU A 35 -22.58 8.25 -0.58
CA GLU A 35 -23.42 7.76 0.53
C GLU A 35 -24.30 6.60 0.08
N LYS A 36 -24.97 6.75 -1.07
CA LYS A 36 -25.79 5.68 -1.64
C LYS A 36 -24.93 4.49 -2.04
N TRP A 37 -23.82 4.72 -2.74
CA TRP A 37 -22.90 3.66 -3.14
C TRP A 37 -22.37 2.88 -1.92
N ASN A 38 -22.06 3.57 -0.83
CA ASN A 38 -21.65 2.93 0.42
C ASN A 38 -22.80 2.17 1.08
N SER A 39 -24.01 2.73 1.10
CA SER A 39 -25.18 2.07 1.68
C SER A 39 -25.51 0.78 0.93
N ASP A 40 -25.42 0.79 -0.41
CA ASP A 40 -25.59 -0.39 -1.25
C ASP A 40 -24.52 -1.47 -0.89
N TRP A 41 -23.28 -1.07 -0.56
CA TRP A 41 -22.25 -2.00 -0.07
C TRP A 41 -22.59 -2.62 1.29
N GLU A 42 -23.04 -1.81 2.25
CA GLU A 42 -23.39 -2.29 3.59
C GLU A 42 -24.65 -3.18 3.56
N GLU A 43 -25.60 -2.91 2.66
CA GLU A 43 -26.77 -3.76 2.43
C GLU A 43 -26.36 -5.15 1.92
N ILE A 44 -25.51 -5.21 0.88
CA ILE A 44 -25.01 -6.49 0.36
C ILE A 44 -24.28 -7.28 1.46
N TYR A 45 -23.54 -6.60 2.33
CA TYR A 45 -22.91 -7.24 3.48
C TYR A 45 -23.92 -7.91 4.42
N GLN A 46 -25.01 -7.21 4.73
CA GLN A 46 -26.04 -7.71 5.63
C GLN A 46 -26.86 -8.84 5.01
N THR A 47 -27.17 -8.76 3.71
CA THR A 47 -28.07 -9.73 3.06
C THR A 47 -27.33 -10.89 2.40
N ASN A 48 -26.09 -10.68 1.94
CA ASN A 48 -25.34 -11.61 1.10
C ASN A 48 -23.93 -11.87 1.65
N SER A 49 -23.81 -12.12 2.96
CA SER A 49 -22.53 -12.33 3.65
C SER A 49 -21.62 -13.39 3.02
N PHE A 50 -22.19 -14.39 2.33
CA PHE A 50 -21.42 -15.42 1.61
C PHE A 50 -20.57 -14.88 0.45
N LEU A 51 -20.92 -13.72 -0.13
CA LEU A 51 -20.12 -13.07 -1.19
C LEU A 51 -18.75 -12.59 -0.70
N PHE A 52 -18.60 -12.52 0.62
CA PHE A 52 -17.41 -12.01 1.28
C PHE A 52 -16.57 -13.12 1.89
N ASP A 53 -17.00 -14.37 1.78
CA ASP A 53 -16.20 -15.53 2.16
C ASP A 53 -14.93 -15.59 1.28
N PRO A 54 -13.73 -15.61 1.88
CA PRO A 54 -12.49 -15.62 1.13
C PRO A 54 -12.35 -16.80 0.16
N LYS A 55 -12.79 -18.01 0.51
CA LYS A 55 -12.72 -19.19 -0.37
C LYS A 55 -13.66 -19.03 -1.54
N ILE A 56 -14.91 -18.64 -1.29
CA ILE A 56 -15.90 -18.40 -2.35
C ILE A 56 -15.38 -17.33 -3.32
N THR A 57 -14.82 -16.25 -2.80
CA THR A 57 -14.24 -15.16 -3.60
C THR A 57 -13.14 -15.64 -4.53
N ILE A 58 -12.18 -16.42 -4.02
CA ILE A 58 -11.06 -16.94 -4.82
C ILE A 58 -11.59 -17.85 -5.92
N VAL A 59 -12.48 -18.78 -5.57
CA VAL A 59 -13.10 -19.71 -6.52
C VAL A 59 -13.89 -18.97 -7.60
N GLN A 60 -14.70 -17.97 -7.23
CA GLN A 60 -15.42 -17.13 -8.19
C GLN A 60 -14.46 -16.46 -9.17
N ARG A 61 -13.36 -15.88 -8.67
CA ARG A 61 -12.34 -15.25 -9.52
C ARG A 61 -11.69 -16.27 -10.45
N SER A 62 -11.33 -17.45 -9.96
CA SER A 62 -10.76 -18.51 -10.79
C SER A 62 -11.72 -18.94 -11.89
N ILE A 63 -12.99 -19.19 -11.57
CA ILE A 63 -14.03 -19.56 -12.53
C ILE A 63 -14.19 -18.47 -13.59
N LEU A 64 -14.29 -17.19 -13.17
CA LEU A 64 -14.42 -16.07 -14.11
C LEU A 64 -13.21 -15.97 -15.05
N LYS A 65 -11.99 -16.23 -14.58
CA LYS A 65 -10.78 -16.20 -15.42
C LYS A 65 -10.73 -17.39 -16.37
N GLN A 66 -11.12 -18.60 -15.93
CA GLN A 66 -11.19 -19.79 -16.76
C GLN A 66 -12.27 -19.68 -17.85
N ALA A 67 -13.47 -19.20 -17.48
CA ALA A 67 -14.60 -19.04 -18.40
C ALA A 67 -14.30 -18.06 -19.54
N ASN A 68 -13.52 -17.00 -19.26
CA ASN A 68 -13.08 -16.05 -20.28
C ASN A 68 -12.04 -16.62 -21.26
N ARG A 69 -11.55 -17.86 -21.07
CA ARG A 69 -10.41 -18.42 -21.81
C ARG A 69 -10.63 -19.79 -22.43
N GLY A 70 -11.48 -20.61 -21.81
CA GLY A 70 -11.59 -22.02 -22.20
C GLY A 70 -10.36 -22.86 -21.83
N GLY A 71 -9.63 -22.53 -20.75
CA GLY A 71 -8.44 -23.28 -20.32
C GLY A 71 -8.03 -23.05 -18.86
N SER A 72 -7.12 -23.90 -18.37
CA SER A 72 -6.64 -23.93 -16.97
C SER A 72 -5.32 -23.18 -16.72
N SER A 73 -4.72 -22.55 -17.74
CA SER A 73 -3.49 -21.77 -17.60
C SER A 73 -3.74 -20.27 -17.49
N ILE A 74 -2.83 -19.55 -16.84
CA ILE A 74 -2.80 -18.09 -16.90
C ILE A 74 -2.37 -17.65 -18.31
N SER A 75 -2.93 -16.55 -18.81
CA SER A 75 -2.47 -15.98 -20.07
C SER A 75 -1.25 -15.07 -19.84
N PRO A 76 -0.40 -14.84 -20.85
CA PRO A 76 0.68 -13.85 -20.75
C PRO A 76 0.19 -12.44 -20.38
N GLN A 77 -1.06 -12.10 -20.74
CA GLN A 77 -1.69 -10.84 -20.36
C GLN A 77 -2.02 -10.80 -18.86
N ASP A 78 -2.48 -11.91 -18.27
CA ASP A 78 -2.75 -12.00 -16.82
C ASP A 78 -1.48 -11.82 -16.01
N ALA A 79 -0.41 -12.51 -16.41
CA ALA A 79 0.88 -12.36 -15.76
C ALA A 79 1.36 -10.91 -15.83
N GLN A 80 1.15 -10.24 -16.97
CA GLN A 80 1.47 -8.82 -17.10
C GLN A 80 0.57 -7.92 -16.25
N ASP A 81 -0.74 -8.17 -16.22
CA ASP A 81 -1.70 -7.42 -15.42
C ASP A 81 -1.40 -7.57 -13.93
N TYR A 82 -1.01 -8.77 -13.51
CA TYR A 82 -0.51 -9.06 -12.17
C TYR A 82 0.73 -8.23 -11.83
N VAL A 83 1.76 -8.22 -12.70
CA VAL A 83 2.98 -7.43 -12.49
C VAL A 83 2.64 -5.95 -12.34
N VAL A 84 1.78 -5.42 -13.21
CA VAL A 84 1.35 -4.02 -13.14
C VAL A 84 0.60 -3.73 -11.84
N LEU A 85 -0.31 -4.63 -11.45
CA LEU A 85 -1.08 -4.52 -10.21
C LEU A 85 -0.17 -4.54 -8.98
N HIS A 86 0.77 -5.48 -8.92
CA HIS A 86 1.76 -5.64 -7.87
C HIS A 86 2.68 -4.41 -7.76
N ASP A 87 3.35 -4.05 -8.84
CA ASP A 87 4.27 -2.91 -8.91
C ASP A 87 3.61 -1.60 -8.46
N SER A 88 2.41 -1.33 -8.99
CA SER A 88 1.69 -0.11 -8.63
C SER A 88 1.19 -0.12 -7.19
N THR A 89 0.98 -1.30 -6.58
CA THR A 89 0.61 -1.40 -5.17
C THR A 89 1.81 -1.09 -4.28
N CYS A 90 2.98 -1.64 -4.57
CA CYS A 90 4.22 -1.28 -3.87
C CYS A 90 4.49 0.23 -3.94
N GLU A 91 4.35 0.83 -5.13
CA GLU A 91 4.52 2.28 -5.31
C GLU A 91 3.49 3.12 -4.56
N ILE A 92 2.23 2.65 -4.47
CA ILE A 92 1.19 3.30 -3.68
C ILE A 92 1.53 3.22 -2.19
N GLN A 93 1.85 2.04 -1.67
CA GLN A 93 2.20 1.83 -0.25
C GLN A 93 3.42 2.64 0.15
N HIS A 94 4.44 2.69 -0.69
CA HIS A 94 5.62 3.52 -0.46
C HIS A 94 5.27 5.01 -0.34
N ARG A 95 4.43 5.53 -1.26
CA ARG A 95 3.97 6.93 -1.19
C ARG A 95 3.08 7.18 0.03
N ILE A 96 2.24 6.22 0.42
CA ILE A 96 1.43 6.31 1.63
C ILE A 96 2.35 6.39 2.85
N ALA A 97 3.35 5.50 2.95
CA ALA A 97 4.30 5.50 4.06
C ALA A 97 5.04 6.83 4.19
N ILE A 98 5.57 7.38 3.09
CA ILE A 98 6.23 8.70 3.09
C ILE A 98 5.28 9.78 3.60
N ASN A 99 4.07 9.86 3.04
CA ASN A 99 3.08 10.87 3.44
C ASN A 99 2.63 10.68 4.90
N PHE A 100 2.55 9.44 5.38
CA PHE A 100 2.09 9.12 6.72
C PHE A 100 3.15 9.50 7.76
N ILE A 101 4.42 9.18 7.49
CA ILE A 101 5.57 9.60 8.30
C ILE A 101 5.62 11.13 8.36
N ASP A 102 5.55 11.81 7.22
CA ASP A 102 5.58 13.27 7.15
C ASP A 102 4.42 13.90 7.95
N ALA A 103 3.19 13.44 7.70
CA ALA A 103 2.00 13.96 8.37
C ALA A 103 2.01 13.69 9.88
N THR A 104 2.46 12.51 10.30
CA THR A 104 2.52 12.14 11.73
C THR A 104 3.60 12.92 12.46
N THR A 105 4.77 13.11 11.85
CA THR A 105 5.91 13.78 12.48
C THR A 105 5.85 15.30 12.44
N ARG A 106 5.22 15.90 11.42
CA ARG A 106 5.18 17.35 11.23
C ARG A 106 3.83 17.99 11.55
N GLN A 107 2.74 17.22 11.44
CA GLN A 107 1.38 17.76 11.54
C GLN A 107 0.56 17.09 12.64
N ASP A 108 1.19 16.26 13.49
CA ASP A 108 0.54 15.45 14.53
C ASP A 108 -0.72 14.73 14.01
N PHE A 109 -0.65 14.17 12.80
CA PHE A 109 -1.79 13.57 12.11
C PHE A 109 -2.52 12.54 12.96
N GLU A 110 -1.80 11.63 13.63
CA GLU A 110 -2.38 10.59 14.49
C GLU A 110 -3.26 11.20 15.59
N LYS A 111 -2.74 12.22 16.31
CA LYS A 111 -3.50 12.94 17.33
C LYS A 111 -4.72 13.64 16.73
N ARG A 112 -4.54 14.40 15.63
CA ARG A 112 -5.64 15.12 14.96
C ARG A 112 -6.74 14.18 14.48
N TRP A 113 -6.37 13.00 13.99
CA TRP A 113 -7.31 11.97 13.54
C TRP A 113 -8.12 11.39 14.70
N LEU A 114 -7.47 11.10 15.82
CA LEU A 114 -8.14 10.59 17.02
C LEU A 114 -9.02 11.65 17.69
N ASP A 115 -8.59 12.91 17.69
CA ASP A 115 -9.35 14.05 18.21
C ASP A 115 -10.53 14.45 17.31
N ALA A 116 -10.52 14.06 16.02
CA ALA A 116 -11.60 14.39 15.10
C ALA A 116 -12.94 13.77 15.55
N SER A 117 -14.06 14.37 15.16
CA SER A 117 -15.36 13.76 15.44
C SER A 117 -15.55 12.48 14.61
N VAL A 118 -16.40 11.55 15.10
CA VAL A 118 -16.80 10.37 14.31
C VAL A 118 -17.38 10.79 12.96
N VAL A 119 -18.13 11.90 12.90
CA VAL A 119 -18.71 12.46 11.67
C VAL A 119 -17.62 12.89 10.69
N ASP A 120 -16.58 13.60 11.15
CA ASP A 120 -15.46 14.01 10.31
C ASP A 120 -14.69 12.80 9.80
N ARG A 121 -14.32 11.86 10.68
CA ARG A 121 -13.65 10.61 10.29
C ARG A 121 -14.46 9.84 9.25
N ARG A 122 -15.77 9.72 9.47
CA ARG A 122 -16.70 9.09 8.52
C ARG A 122 -16.68 9.79 7.16
N ARG A 123 -16.75 11.11 7.12
CA ARG A 123 -16.68 11.89 5.87
C ARG A 123 -15.37 11.61 5.11
N HIS A 124 -14.23 11.63 5.81
CA HIS A 124 -12.93 11.40 5.17
C HIS A 124 -12.76 9.95 4.70
N ALA A 125 -13.18 8.97 5.50
CA ALA A 125 -13.18 7.56 5.13
C ALA A 125 -14.07 7.28 3.91
N LEU A 126 -15.30 7.80 3.90
CA LEU A 126 -16.24 7.64 2.78
C LEU A 126 -15.69 8.24 1.50
N ARG A 127 -15.22 9.49 1.55
CA ARG A 127 -14.61 10.17 0.39
C ARG A 127 -13.46 9.36 -0.16
N SER A 128 -12.63 8.80 0.70
CA SER A 128 -11.47 8.03 0.26
C SER A 128 -11.84 6.69 -0.36
N LEU A 129 -12.74 5.93 0.27
CA LEU A 129 -13.24 4.66 -0.26
C LEU A 129 -13.95 4.86 -1.60
N SER A 130 -14.76 5.91 -1.72
CA SER A 130 -15.49 6.21 -2.94
C SER A 130 -14.57 6.63 -4.09
N ASN A 131 -13.52 7.41 -3.78
CA ASN A 131 -12.50 7.74 -4.76
C ASN A 131 -11.78 6.48 -5.26
N ALA A 132 -11.28 5.64 -4.36
CA ALA A 132 -10.63 4.38 -4.74
C ALA A 132 -11.55 3.47 -5.56
N GLY A 133 -12.80 3.32 -5.12
CA GLY A 133 -13.84 2.54 -5.80
C GLY A 133 -14.22 3.10 -7.17
N SER A 134 -14.00 4.38 -7.46
CA SER A 134 -14.33 4.97 -8.76
C SER A 134 -13.25 4.77 -9.84
N LEU A 135 -12.02 4.42 -9.43
CA LEU A 135 -10.86 4.36 -10.32
C LEU A 135 -10.92 3.17 -11.27
N ALA A 136 -11.25 1.99 -10.72
CA ALA A 136 -11.28 0.76 -11.48
C ALA A 136 -12.30 -0.22 -10.88
N ARG A 137 -12.87 -1.06 -11.74
CA ARG A 137 -13.87 -2.04 -11.35
C ARG A 137 -13.32 -3.07 -10.36
N ASN A 138 -12.09 -3.55 -10.58
CA ASN A 138 -11.44 -4.49 -9.67
C ASN A 138 -11.11 -3.87 -8.31
N LEU A 139 -10.84 -2.56 -8.24
CA LEU A 139 -10.70 -1.85 -6.96
C LEU A 139 -12.04 -1.75 -6.24
N ASN A 140 -13.11 -1.36 -6.94
CA ASN A 140 -14.46 -1.36 -6.38
C ASN A 140 -14.82 -2.74 -5.81
N GLU A 141 -14.68 -3.79 -6.62
CA GLU A 141 -14.92 -5.18 -6.19
C GLU A 141 -13.96 -5.62 -5.07
N GLY A 142 -12.76 -5.04 -5.00
CA GLY A 142 -11.79 -5.29 -3.95
C GLY A 142 -12.31 -5.00 -2.54
N ARG A 143 -13.34 -4.14 -2.41
CA ARG A 143 -13.98 -3.84 -1.13
C ARG A 143 -14.63 -5.08 -0.51
N ALA A 144 -15.09 -6.02 -1.33
CA ALA A 144 -15.62 -7.29 -0.85
C ALA A 144 -14.57 -8.14 -0.12
N TYR A 145 -13.28 -7.92 -0.37
CA TYR A 145 -12.20 -8.76 0.19
C TYR A 145 -11.68 -8.27 1.53
N CYS A 146 -12.06 -7.05 1.90
CA CYS A 146 -11.67 -6.37 3.12
C CYS A 146 -12.92 -5.77 3.78
N PHE A 147 -14.05 -6.46 3.64
CA PHE A 147 -15.34 -6.01 4.11
C PHE A 147 -15.39 -5.91 5.63
N ASP A 148 -14.58 -6.68 6.33
CA ASP A 148 -14.46 -6.76 7.77
C ASP A 148 -13.68 -5.57 8.33
N ILE A 149 -12.83 -4.94 7.53
CA ILE A 149 -11.90 -3.91 7.99
C ILE A 149 -12.19 -2.54 7.36
N LEU A 150 -12.62 -2.49 6.10
CA LEU A 150 -12.93 -1.24 5.39
C LEU A 150 -14.41 -0.84 5.49
N ARG A 151 -15.11 -1.23 6.56
CA ARG A 151 -16.45 -0.72 6.87
C ARG A 151 -16.36 0.72 7.28
N LEU A 152 -17.33 1.51 6.83
CA LEU A 152 -17.31 2.93 7.14
C LEU A 152 -17.43 3.19 8.65
N ASP A 153 -18.20 2.38 9.36
CA ASP A 153 -18.32 2.44 10.82
C ASP A 153 -16.99 2.11 11.49
N TYR A 154 -16.30 1.06 11.05
CA TYR A 154 -15.06 0.61 11.70
C TYR A 154 -13.93 1.63 11.51
N LEU A 155 -13.85 2.25 10.34
CA LEU A 155 -12.87 3.29 10.06
C LEU A 155 -13.17 4.60 10.82
N SER A 156 -14.40 4.83 11.29
CA SER A 156 -14.81 6.13 11.84
C SER A 156 -15.09 6.16 13.33
N GLN A 157 -15.47 5.06 13.96
CA GLN A 157 -15.87 5.07 15.38
C GLN A 157 -14.69 5.42 16.30
N ASP A 158 -13.67 4.56 16.33
CA ASP A 158 -12.50 4.70 17.22
C ASP A 158 -11.31 5.39 16.53
N GLY A 159 -11.25 5.34 15.20
CA GLY A 159 -10.15 5.90 14.41
C GLY A 159 -8.86 5.07 14.45
N HIS A 160 -8.62 4.25 15.48
CA HIS A 160 -7.45 3.37 15.56
C HIS A 160 -7.35 2.38 14.40
N VAL A 161 -8.46 1.82 13.91
CA VAL A 161 -8.47 0.89 12.77
C VAL A 161 -7.76 1.46 11.55
N LEU A 162 -7.98 2.74 11.22
CA LEU A 162 -7.28 3.36 10.09
C LEU A 162 -5.77 3.48 10.36
N LEU A 163 -5.38 3.88 11.57
CA LEU A 163 -3.97 4.03 11.94
C LEU A 163 -3.25 2.68 11.89
N ASP A 164 -3.87 1.63 12.39
CA ASP A 164 -3.34 0.26 12.37
C ASP A 164 -3.17 -0.25 10.94
N LEU A 165 -4.15 0.01 10.07
CA LEU A 165 -4.05 -0.31 8.64
C LEU A 165 -2.89 0.40 7.97
N LEU A 166 -2.71 1.70 8.25
CA LEU A 166 -1.62 2.50 7.69
C LEU A 166 -0.27 1.99 8.19
N LYS A 167 -0.14 1.74 9.50
CA LYS A 167 1.06 1.14 10.10
C LYS A 167 1.35 -0.22 9.46
N ALA A 168 0.36 -1.09 9.31
CA ALA A 168 0.54 -2.43 8.76
C ALA A 168 1.11 -2.44 7.33
N ILE A 169 0.67 -1.50 6.47
CA ILE A 169 1.14 -1.42 5.08
C ILE A 169 2.41 -0.57 4.87
N MET A 170 2.94 0.04 5.93
CA MET A 170 4.23 0.74 5.84
C MET A 170 5.36 -0.27 5.61
N PRO A 171 6.39 0.05 4.81
CA PRO A 171 7.57 -0.79 4.73
C PRO A 171 8.34 -0.89 6.05
N ASP A 172 8.79 -2.09 6.39
CA ASP A 172 9.66 -2.36 7.55
C ASP A 172 11.07 -1.81 7.30
N ASP A 173 11.56 -2.04 6.08
CA ASP A 173 12.74 -1.41 5.54
C ASP A 173 12.40 0.04 5.19
N LEU A 174 12.74 0.96 6.09
CA LEU A 174 12.60 2.41 5.91
C LEU A 174 13.55 2.99 4.84
N ASP A 175 13.97 2.16 3.88
CA ASP A 175 14.55 2.63 2.65
C ASP A 175 13.47 3.33 1.81
N LEU A 176 13.17 4.56 2.21
CA LEU A 176 12.26 5.44 1.46
C LEU A 176 12.87 5.89 0.12
N SER A 177 14.04 5.38 -0.28
CA SER A 177 14.63 5.67 -1.59
C SER A 177 14.03 4.83 -2.71
N ALA A 178 13.37 3.71 -2.39
CA ALA A 178 12.72 2.83 -3.36
C ALA A 178 11.42 2.21 -2.83
N PRO A 179 10.43 1.94 -3.70
CA PRO A 179 9.28 1.14 -3.33
C PRO A 179 9.68 -0.27 -2.85
N PRO A 180 8.91 -0.89 -1.94
CA PRO A 180 9.21 -2.23 -1.49
C PRO A 180 9.08 -3.24 -2.62
N LYS A 181 9.86 -4.32 -2.54
CA LYS A 181 9.84 -5.39 -3.57
C LYS A 181 8.56 -6.22 -3.55
N THR A 182 7.86 -6.24 -2.43
CA THR A 182 6.61 -6.98 -2.23
C THR A 182 5.61 -6.08 -1.51
N PRO A 183 4.32 -6.14 -1.83
CA PRO A 183 3.30 -5.43 -1.07
C PRO A 183 3.28 -5.92 0.37
N TYR A 184 3.03 -5.00 1.29
CA TYR A 184 2.75 -5.30 2.68
C TYR A 184 1.25 -5.59 2.83
N TYR A 185 0.91 -6.59 3.64
CA TYR A 185 -0.46 -7.00 3.92
C TYR A 185 -0.78 -6.78 5.39
N PHE A 186 -1.99 -6.35 5.68
CA PHE A 186 -2.48 -6.35 7.05
C PHE A 186 -2.92 -7.77 7.44
N PRO A 187 -2.67 -8.19 8.69
CA PRO A 187 -3.00 -9.53 9.16
C PRO A 187 -4.52 -9.72 9.18
N GLU A 188 -4.99 -10.88 8.73
CA GLU A 188 -6.40 -11.25 8.86
C GLU A 188 -6.50 -12.78 8.90
N PRO A 189 -6.96 -13.37 10.02
CA PRO A 189 -6.91 -14.81 10.24
C PRO A 189 -7.58 -15.66 9.17
N ASN A 190 -8.72 -15.22 8.61
CA ASN A 190 -9.42 -15.99 7.58
C ASN A 190 -8.58 -16.07 6.30
N TRP A 191 -8.00 -14.95 5.85
CA TRP A 191 -7.13 -14.92 4.68
C TRP A 191 -5.79 -15.61 4.93
N ASP A 192 -5.20 -15.45 6.12
CA ASP A 192 -3.94 -16.07 6.47
C ASP A 192 -4.05 -17.60 6.55
N SER A 193 -5.20 -18.13 6.95
CA SER A 193 -5.48 -19.58 6.95
C SER A 193 -5.47 -20.21 5.54
N LEU A 194 -5.79 -19.41 4.51
CA LEU A 194 -5.84 -19.84 3.11
C LEU A 194 -4.48 -19.82 2.42
N ARG A 195 -3.48 -19.20 3.04
CA ARG A 195 -2.18 -18.97 2.42
C ARG A 195 -1.51 -20.27 1.97
N ALA A 196 -1.41 -21.24 2.87
CA ALA A 196 -0.77 -22.52 2.56
C ALA A 196 -1.52 -23.32 1.48
N GLU A 197 -2.84 -23.20 1.42
CA GLU A 197 -3.71 -23.87 0.44
C GLU A 197 -3.47 -23.33 -0.97
N TYR A 198 -3.52 -22.00 -1.16
CA TYR A 198 -3.46 -21.40 -2.50
C TYR A 198 -2.05 -21.03 -2.97
N GLU A 199 -1.10 -20.72 -2.08
CA GLU A 199 0.29 -20.47 -2.51
C GLU A 199 0.95 -21.73 -3.07
N ASN A 200 0.56 -22.90 -2.55
CA ASN A 200 1.04 -24.20 -2.98
C ASN A 200 0.09 -24.92 -3.95
N SER A 201 -0.99 -24.27 -4.40
CA SER A 201 -1.92 -24.87 -5.37
C SER A 201 -1.19 -25.19 -6.67
N SER A 202 -1.45 -26.38 -7.22
CA SER A 202 -0.97 -26.78 -8.56
C SER A 202 -1.77 -26.11 -9.68
N ASN A 203 -2.89 -25.45 -9.36
CA ASN A 203 -3.70 -24.69 -10.30
C ASN A 203 -3.23 -23.23 -10.34
N GLU A 204 -2.48 -22.88 -11.40
CA GLU A 204 -1.95 -21.52 -11.59
C GLU A 204 -3.04 -20.43 -11.63
N VAL A 205 -4.26 -20.76 -12.07
CA VAL A 205 -5.37 -19.79 -12.10
C VAL A 205 -5.91 -19.51 -10.69
N GLU A 206 -5.95 -20.51 -9.81
CA GLU A 206 -6.28 -20.31 -8.38
C GLU A 206 -5.19 -19.52 -7.67
N LYS A 207 -3.93 -19.90 -7.88
CA LYS A 207 -2.77 -19.18 -7.33
C LYS A 207 -2.76 -17.71 -7.76
N TYR A 208 -3.05 -17.45 -9.04
CA TYR A 208 -3.21 -16.09 -9.56
C TYR A 208 -4.39 -15.35 -8.91
N ALA A 209 -5.58 -15.97 -8.86
CA ALA A 209 -6.76 -15.36 -8.27
C ALA A 209 -6.53 -14.99 -6.80
N TYR A 210 -5.94 -15.89 -6.03
CA TYR A 210 -5.55 -15.62 -4.64
C TYR A 210 -4.60 -14.42 -4.52
N LYS A 211 -3.50 -14.42 -5.28
CA LYS A 211 -2.52 -13.32 -5.24
C LYS A 211 -3.11 -11.98 -5.73
N GLU A 212 -3.96 -11.99 -6.77
CA GLU A 212 -4.68 -10.80 -7.24
C GLU A 212 -5.60 -10.23 -6.15
N VAL A 213 -6.37 -11.09 -5.49
CA VAL A 213 -7.28 -10.71 -4.41
C VAL A 213 -6.52 -10.11 -3.22
N LEU A 214 -5.42 -10.74 -2.78
CA LEU A 214 -4.58 -10.21 -1.71
C LEU A 214 -4.06 -8.80 -2.02
N ILE A 215 -3.59 -8.55 -3.24
CA ILE A 215 -3.09 -7.23 -3.63
C ILE A 215 -4.24 -6.21 -3.64
N LEU A 216 -5.42 -6.58 -4.14
CA LEU A 216 -6.58 -5.69 -4.16
C LEU A 216 -7.05 -5.28 -2.75
N ARG A 217 -6.95 -6.18 -1.75
CA ARG A 217 -7.26 -5.89 -0.35
C ARG A 217 -6.46 -4.70 0.19
N THR A 218 -5.16 -4.67 -0.08
CA THR A 218 -4.25 -3.66 0.49
C THR A 218 -4.23 -2.38 -0.33
N LYS A 219 -4.48 -2.48 -1.64
CA LYS A 219 -4.49 -1.33 -2.55
C LYS A 219 -5.61 -0.33 -2.27
N LEU A 220 -6.67 -0.74 -1.57
CA LEU A 220 -7.79 0.11 -1.20
C LEU A 220 -7.51 1.06 -0.04
N ILE A 221 -6.41 0.88 0.68
CA ILE A 221 -5.99 1.75 1.78
C ILE A 221 -5.38 3.03 1.19
N TRP A 222 -6.19 3.82 0.48
CA TRP A 222 -5.83 5.12 -0.09
C TRP A 222 -6.62 6.22 0.60
N THR A 223 -6.55 6.28 1.93
CA THR A 223 -7.50 7.05 2.73
C THR A 223 -6.99 8.35 3.34
N MET A 224 -5.68 8.51 3.50
CA MET A 224 -5.12 9.65 4.28
C MET A 224 -5.24 11.01 3.62
N LYS A 225 -5.11 11.10 2.30
CA LYS A 225 -4.95 12.41 1.64
C LYS A 225 -6.17 13.31 1.78
N SER A 226 -7.36 12.72 1.88
CA SER A 226 -8.58 13.50 2.09
C SER A 226 -8.63 14.19 3.46
N PHE A 227 -7.97 13.63 4.48
CA PHE A 227 -7.93 14.20 5.84
C PHE A 227 -6.90 15.32 5.99
N LEU A 228 -5.81 15.25 5.22
CA LEU A 228 -4.78 16.29 5.21
C LEU A 228 -5.17 17.52 4.38
N ASP A 229 -6.46 17.64 4.01
CA ASP A 229 -6.98 18.64 3.06
C ASP A 229 -6.21 18.71 1.74
N GLN A 230 -5.51 17.62 1.39
CA GLN A 230 -4.77 17.53 0.15
C GLN A 230 -5.70 17.11 -0.97
N PRO A 231 -5.55 17.67 -2.19
CA PRO A 231 -6.27 17.16 -3.34
C PRO A 231 -5.93 15.68 -3.50
N LEU A 232 -6.96 14.86 -3.67
CA LEU A 232 -6.76 13.47 -4.00
C LEU A 232 -6.00 13.42 -5.33
N PRO A 233 -4.87 12.70 -5.39
CA PRO A 233 -4.04 12.67 -6.58
C PRO A 233 -4.87 12.12 -7.72
N SER A 234 -4.79 12.78 -8.88
CA SER A 234 -5.32 12.20 -10.11
C SER A 234 -4.56 10.89 -10.36
N VAL A 235 -5.25 9.76 -10.21
CA VAL A 235 -4.64 8.45 -10.43
C VAL A 235 -4.69 8.18 -11.92
N THR A 236 -3.56 8.40 -12.60
CA THR A 236 -3.43 8.02 -13.99
C THR A 236 -3.51 6.50 -14.09
N VAL A 237 -4.60 6.00 -14.67
CA VAL A 237 -4.74 4.58 -14.98
C VAL A 237 -4.06 4.32 -16.31
N LEU A 238 -3.06 3.45 -16.33
CA LEU A 238 -2.32 3.15 -17.56
C LEU A 238 -3.22 2.40 -18.56
N LYS A 239 -3.18 2.83 -19.83
CA LYS A 239 -3.78 2.09 -20.94
C LYS A 239 -3.03 0.79 -21.10
N GLN A 240 -3.76 -0.31 -20.98
CA GLN A 240 -3.29 -1.61 -21.40
C GLN A 240 -3.86 -1.93 -22.78
N ARG A 241 -3.05 -2.58 -23.61
CA ARG A 241 -3.51 -3.10 -24.88
C ARG A 241 -4.64 -4.10 -24.64
N ASP A 242 -5.75 -3.86 -25.31
CA ASP A 242 -6.81 -4.86 -25.44
C ASP A 242 -6.46 -5.76 -26.62
N SER A 243 -5.78 -6.87 -26.32
CA SER A 243 -5.30 -7.87 -27.29
C SER A 243 -6.42 -8.49 -28.13
N ARG A 244 -7.65 -8.44 -27.63
CA ARG A 244 -8.81 -9.01 -28.30
C ARG A 244 -9.05 -8.38 -29.66
N THR A 245 -9.35 -9.23 -30.63
CA THR A 245 -9.90 -8.89 -31.94
C THR A 245 -11.23 -8.14 -31.80
N ALA A 246 -11.65 -7.47 -32.88
CA ALA A 246 -12.98 -6.86 -32.94
C ALA A 246 -14.11 -7.88 -32.72
N PHE A 247 -13.93 -9.11 -33.21
CA PHE A 247 -14.87 -10.21 -33.00
C PHE A 247 -14.98 -10.58 -31.52
N GLU A 248 -13.86 -10.85 -30.84
CA GLU A 248 -13.84 -11.20 -29.41
C GLU A 248 -14.39 -10.08 -28.52
N LYS A 249 -14.15 -8.82 -28.89
CA LYS A 249 -14.74 -7.65 -28.18
C LYS A 249 -16.26 -7.63 -28.32
N LYS A 250 -16.77 -7.89 -29.52
CA LYS A 250 -18.21 -7.98 -29.79
C LYS A 250 -18.84 -9.17 -29.09
N ASP A 251 -18.15 -10.31 -29.09
CA ASP A 251 -18.61 -11.51 -28.42
C ASP A 251 -18.65 -11.34 -26.90
N ALA A 252 -17.60 -10.78 -26.29
CA ALA A 252 -17.60 -10.45 -24.86
C ALA A 252 -18.74 -9.50 -24.47
N ALA A 253 -19.06 -8.50 -25.31
CA ALA A 253 -20.20 -7.61 -25.08
C ALA A 253 -21.55 -8.32 -25.21
N ARG A 254 -21.68 -9.26 -26.16
CA ARG A 254 -22.87 -10.11 -26.32
C ARG A 254 -23.03 -11.05 -25.12
N ASN A 255 -21.94 -11.68 -24.67
CA ASN A 255 -21.94 -12.58 -23.53
C ASN A 255 -22.36 -11.84 -22.26
N LEU A 256 -21.81 -10.64 -22.01
CA LEU A 256 -22.26 -9.78 -20.92
C LEU A 256 -23.76 -9.49 -20.99
N ALA A 257 -24.28 -9.11 -22.17
CA ALA A 257 -25.69 -8.83 -22.33
C ALA A 257 -26.58 -10.07 -22.08
N ASN A 258 -26.19 -11.23 -22.61
CA ASN A 258 -26.91 -12.48 -22.41
C ASN A 258 -26.92 -12.91 -20.95
N THR A 259 -25.78 -12.78 -20.25
CA THR A 259 -25.69 -13.07 -18.81
C THR A 259 -26.64 -12.18 -18.02
N LEU A 260 -26.64 -10.86 -18.25
CA LEU A 260 -27.52 -9.95 -17.52
C LEU A 260 -29.00 -10.17 -17.86
N LYS A 261 -29.33 -10.53 -19.09
CA LYS A 261 -30.70 -10.91 -19.48
C LYS A 261 -31.19 -12.16 -18.77
N MET A 262 -30.29 -13.12 -18.53
CA MET A 262 -30.62 -14.34 -17.80
C MET A 262 -30.99 -14.05 -16.34
N PHE A 263 -30.29 -13.12 -15.68
CA PHE A 263 -30.55 -12.76 -14.28
C PHE A 263 -31.73 -11.80 -14.10
N TYR A 264 -31.90 -10.83 -15.00
CA TYR A 264 -32.85 -9.72 -14.81
C TYR A 264 -33.98 -9.67 -15.84
N GLY A 265 -34.03 -10.63 -16.77
CA GLY A 265 -34.96 -10.63 -17.90
C GLY A 265 -34.49 -9.77 -19.08
N GLU A 266 -35.15 -9.95 -20.23
CA GLU A 266 -34.72 -9.39 -21.53
C GLU A 266 -34.57 -7.86 -21.53
N LYS A 267 -35.55 -7.13 -20.98
CA LYS A 267 -35.57 -5.66 -20.99
C LYS A 267 -34.54 -5.07 -20.04
N GLU A 268 -34.57 -5.48 -18.78
CA GLU A 268 -33.70 -4.92 -17.73
C GLU A 268 -32.25 -5.35 -17.92
N GLY A 269 -32.00 -6.61 -18.25
CA GLY A 269 -30.65 -7.10 -18.52
C GLY A 269 -29.98 -6.39 -19.71
N LYS A 270 -30.74 -6.07 -20.76
CA LYS A 270 -30.24 -5.29 -21.90
C LYS A 270 -29.90 -3.85 -21.51
N ASN A 271 -30.72 -3.21 -20.67
CA ASN A 271 -30.45 -1.86 -20.17
C ASN A 271 -29.17 -1.84 -19.32
N ARG A 272 -29.06 -2.75 -18.36
CA ARG A 272 -27.86 -2.89 -17.50
C ARG A 272 -26.60 -3.16 -18.30
N ALA A 273 -26.67 -4.04 -19.31
CA ALA A 273 -25.55 -4.31 -20.20
C ALA A 273 -25.11 -3.06 -20.98
N ARG A 274 -26.06 -2.25 -21.46
CA ARG A 274 -25.77 -0.98 -22.14
C ARG A 274 -25.07 -0.01 -21.19
N GLU A 275 -25.60 0.16 -19.98
CA GLU A 275 -25.00 1.03 -18.97
C GLU A 275 -23.56 0.62 -18.63
N GLU A 276 -23.32 -0.67 -18.39
CA GLU A 276 -21.96 -1.16 -18.05
C GLU A 276 -21.00 -1.02 -19.23
N LEU A 277 -21.45 -1.24 -20.47
CA LEU A 277 -20.62 -1.01 -21.65
C LEU A 277 -20.29 0.47 -21.86
N THR A 278 -21.23 1.38 -21.58
CA THR A 278 -20.99 2.84 -21.59
C THR A 278 -19.97 3.22 -20.52
N ALA A 279 -20.19 2.78 -19.29
CA ALA A 279 -19.28 3.06 -18.18
C ALA A 279 -17.87 2.47 -18.43
N LEU A 280 -17.78 1.28 -19.05
CA LEU A 280 -16.51 0.69 -19.46
C LEU A 280 -15.79 1.56 -20.51
N LYS A 281 -16.51 2.10 -21.50
CA LYS A 281 -15.94 3.01 -22.51
C LYS A 281 -15.41 4.30 -21.87
N GLU A 282 -16.18 4.92 -20.98
CA GLU A 282 -15.77 6.12 -20.24
C GLU A 282 -14.53 5.84 -19.39
N ARG A 283 -14.51 4.74 -18.63
CA ARG A 283 -13.33 4.31 -17.86
C ARG A 283 -12.11 4.10 -18.75
N LYS A 284 -12.26 3.45 -19.91
CA LYS A 284 -11.16 3.26 -20.87
C LYS A 284 -10.69 4.59 -21.47
N GLY A 285 -11.59 5.54 -21.70
CA GLY A 285 -11.29 6.88 -22.20
C GLY A 285 -10.43 7.71 -21.24
N ARG A 286 -10.63 7.54 -19.93
CA ARG A 286 -9.85 8.20 -18.87
C ARG A 286 -8.45 7.63 -18.64
N ARG A 287 -8.11 6.49 -19.27
CA ARG A 287 -6.78 5.89 -19.14
C ARG A 287 -5.78 6.69 -19.98
N SER A 288 -4.51 6.70 -19.58
CA SER A 288 -3.43 7.35 -20.32
C SER A 288 -2.29 6.38 -20.60
N ASN A 289 -1.51 6.63 -21.64
CA ASN A 289 -0.25 5.90 -21.83
C ASN A 289 0.79 6.46 -20.85
N GLY A 290 1.66 5.61 -20.32
CA GLY A 290 2.70 6.00 -19.37
C GLY A 290 4.05 5.41 -19.77
N CYS A 291 5.13 6.16 -19.52
CA CYS A 291 6.48 5.69 -19.77
C CYS A 291 6.85 4.59 -18.76
N THR A 292 7.27 3.44 -19.26
CA THR A 292 7.62 2.26 -18.46
C THR A 292 8.79 2.50 -17.51
N ASN A 293 9.66 3.46 -17.83
CA ASN A 293 10.83 3.82 -17.02
C ASN A 293 10.55 4.98 -16.04
N CYS A 294 10.04 6.12 -16.51
CA CYS A 294 9.89 7.33 -15.69
C CYS A 294 8.44 7.63 -15.27
N GLN A 295 7.46 6.84 -15.72
CA GLN A 295 6.03 7.03 -15.44
C GLN A 295 5.43 8.35 -15.94
N GLU A 296 6.16 9.12 -16.75
CA GLU A 296 5.62 10.28 -17.46
C GLU A 296 4.40 9.88 -18.30
N VAL A 297 3.37 10.71 -18.29
CA VAL A 297 2.10 10.45 -18.97
C VAL A 297 2.14 11.01 -20.39
N GLU A 298 1.68 10.24 -21.36
CA GLU A 298 1.62 10.67 -22.76
C GLU A 298 0.62 11.82 -22.92
N THR A 299 1.07 12.92 -23.52
CA THR A 299 0.25 14.10 -23.79
C THR A 299 -0.22 14.13 -25.24
N GLU A 300 -1.21 14.98 -25.51
CA GLU A 300 -1.61 15.28 -26.88
C GLU A 300 -0.42 15.92 -27.63
N GLY A 301 -0.05 15.34 -28.77
CA GLY A 301 1.11 15.78 -29.57
C GLY A 301 2.43 15.04 -29.28
N HIS A 302 2.58 14.34 -28.15
CA HIS A 302 3.82 13.61 -27.84
C HIS A 302 3.56 12.11 -27.67
N LYS A 303 3.66 11.35 -28.77
CA LYS A 303 3.45 9.89 -28.78
C LYS A 303 4.67 9.16 -28.24
N PHE A 304 4.47 8.23 -27.32
CA PHE A 304 5.55 7.41 -26.79
C PHE A 304 6.00 6.32 -27.75
N GLN A 305 7.29 6.01 -27.72
CA GLN A 305 7.89 4.92 -28.48
C GLN A 305 7.51 3.58 -27.85
N ARG A 306 7.19 2.58 -28.68
CA ARG A 306 6.86 1.22 -28.21
C ARG A 306 7.99 0.23 -28.47
N CYS A 307 8.18 -0.72 -27.56
CA CYS A 307 9.07 -1.84 -27.81
C CYS A 307 8.43 -2.81 -28.82
N LYS A 308 8.97 -2.87 -30.05
CA LYS A 308 8.43 -3.70 -31.14
C LYS A 308 8.37 -5.20 -30.79
N PRO A 309 9.43 -5.86 -30.27
CA PRO A 309 9.34 -7.28 -29.90
C PRO A 309 8.29 -7.57 -28.82
N CYS A 310 8.16 -6.71 -27.81
CA CYS A 310 7.11 -6.87 -26.79
C CYS A 310 5.71 -6.70 -27.38
N TRP A 311 5.56 -5.74 -28.28
CA TRP A 311 4.28 -5.45 -28.92
C TRP A 311 3.87 -6.55 -29.90
N ASP A 312 4.78 -6.99 -30.78
CA ASP A 312 4.47 -7.93 -31.85
C ASP A 312 4.39 -9.37 -31.34
N ASN A 313 5.32 -9.81 -30.50
CA ASN A 313 5.48 -11.23 -30.15
C ASN A 313 4.62 -11.68 -28.96
N VAL A 314 4.49 -10.82 -27.94
CA VAL A 314 3.86 -11.18 -26.65
C VAL A 314 2.75 -10.22 -26.24
N GLN A 315 2.40 -9.28 -27.12
CA GLN A 315 1.32 -8.31 -26.95
C GLN A 315 1.42 -7.44 -25.68
N ARG A 316 2.61 -7.35 -25.08
CA ARG A 316 2.89 -6.55 -23.88
C ARG A 316 3.02 -5.07 -24.26
N THR A 317 2.32 -4.21 -23.53
CA THR A 317 2.41 -2.75 -23.72
C THR A 317 3.62 -2.19 -22.97
N VAL A 318 4.71 -1.94 -23.70
CA VAL A 318 5.90 -1.28 -23.15
C VAL A 318 6.16 -0.01 -23.94
N LEU A 319 5.96 1.13 -23.28
CA LEU A 319 6.06 2.47 -23.86
C LEU A 319 7.20 3.26 -23.20
N TYR A 320 7.86 4.13 -23.96
CA TYR A 320 8.92 5.02 -23.47
C TYR A 320 8.74 6.42 -24.06
N CYS A 321 8.83 7.44 -23.21
CA CYS A 321 8.81 8.83 -23.66
C CYS A 321 10.05 9.24 -24.47
N SER A 322 11.14 8.47 -24.37
CA SER A 322 12.38 8.74 -25.11
C SER A 322 13.25 7.49 -25.24
N GLY A 323 14.18 7.51 -26.20
CA GLY A 323 15.22 6.48 -26.34
C GLY A 323 16.16 6.41 -25.12
N LYS A 324 16.31 7.50 -24.36
CA LYS A 324 17.07 7.51 -23.08
C LYS A 324 16.37 6.63 -22.05
N CYS A 325 15.06 6.81 -21.87
CA CYS A 325 14.25 5.97 -20.98
C CYS A 325 14.27 4.50 -21.41
N GLN A 326 14.16 4.22 -22.71
CA GLN A 326 14.28 2.86 -23.22
C GLN A 326 15.63 2.23 -22.92
N LYS A 327 16.75 2.92 -23.19
CA LYS A 327 18.10 2.41 -22.93
C LYS A 327 18.36 2.18 -21.44
N ALA A 328 17.84 3.06 -20.58
CA ALA A 328 17.94 2.92 -19.13
C ALA A 328 17.20 1.66 -18.65
N ASP A 329 15.93 1.51 -19.04
CA ASP A 329 15.10 0.35 -18.69
C ASP A 329 15.64 -0.95 -19.30
N TRP A 330 16.20 -0.89 -20.50
CA TRP A 330 16.85 -2.01 -21.18
C TRP A 330 17.97 -2.61 -20.33
N LYS A 331 18.86 -1.77 -19.83
CA LYS A 331 19.99 -2.21 -18.98
C LYS A 331 19.52 -2.73 -17.64
N ALA A 332 18.50 -2.10 -17.04
CA ALA A 332 18.03 -2.42 -15.70
C ALA A 332 17.20 -3.72 -15.65
N ARG A 333 16.24 -3.89 -16.58
CA ARG A 333 15.26 -4.99 -16.50
C ARG A 333 14.74 -5.49 -17.84
N HIS A 334 14.54 -4.60 -18.81
CA HIS A 334 13.73 -4.95 -19.97
C HIS A 334 14.41 -5.98 -20.89
N LYS A 335 15.74 -6.01 -20.94
CA LYS A 335 16.49 -7.01 -21.71
C LYS A 335 16.12 -8.46 -21.34
N VAL A 336 15.82 -8.71 -20.06
CA VAL A 336 15.51 -10.07 -19.57
C VAL A 336 14.16 -10.56 -20.10
N ILE A 337 13.20 -9.65 -20.27
CA ILE A 337 11.79 -9.93 -20.56
C ILE A 337 11.37 -9.62 -21.99
N CYS A 338 12.21 -8.93 -22.77
CA CYS A 338 11.85 -8.40 -24.07
C CYS A 338 11.39 -9.52 -25.02
N GLY A 339 10.15 -9.46 -25.49
CA GLY A 339 9.59 -10.43 -26.43
C GLY A 339 9.42 -11.85 -25.89
N LYS A 340 9.58 -12.07 -24.57
CA LYS A 340 9.38 -13.38 -23.94
C LYS A 340 8.01 -13.46 -23.24
N PRO A 341 7.26 -14.56 -23.44
CA PRO A 341 6.03 -14.79 -22.70
C PRO A 341 6.36 -14.97 -21.21
N VAL A 342 5.35 -14.77 -20.37
CA VAL A 342 5.46 -15.02 -18.92
C VAL A 342 4.38 -16.03 -18.63
N ASP A 343 4.81 -17.26 -18.34
CA ASP A 343 3.91 -18.42 -18.36
C ASP A 343 3.44 -18.82 -16.95
N SER A 344 4.02 -18.23 -15.90
CA SER A 344 3.65 -18.47 -14.50
C SER A 344 3.60 -17.18 -13.68
N ILE A 345 2.85 -17.20 -12.57
CA ILE A 345 2.82 -16.05 -11.64
C ILE A 345 4.15 -15.87 -10.91
N ASP A 346 4.87 -16.96 -10.63
CA ASP A 346 6.16 -16.87 -9.95
C ASP A 346 7.23 -16.24 -10.85
N GLU A 347 7.21 -16.52 -12.15
CA GLU A 347 8.01 -15.77 -13.12
C GLU A 347 7.60 -14.30 -13.14
N ALA A 348 6.30 -14.01 -13.21
CA ALA A 348 5.78 -12.64 -13.15
C ALA A 348 6.29 -11.88 -11.91
N MET A 349 6.28 -12.51 -10.74
CA MET A 349 6.82 -11.94 -9.48
C MET A 349 8.32 -11.69 -9.53
N LYS A 350 9.10 -12.61 -10.12
CA LYS A 350 10.54 -12.39 -10.33
C LYS A 350 10.77 -11.14 -11.18
N LEU A 351 9.93 -10.91 -12.19
CA LEU A 351 10.03 -9.73 -13.06
C LEU A 351 9.64 -8.42 -12.36
N SER A 352 8.62 -8.42 -11.51
CA SER A 352 8.26 -7.23 -10.70
C SER A 352 9.35 -6.87 -9.69
N SER A 353 10.11 -7.86 -9.20
CA SER A 353 11.18 -7.64 -8.22
C SER A 353 12.46 -7.03 -8.80
N LEU A 354 12.56 -6.92 -10.14
CA LEU A 354 13.74 -6.36 -10.79
C LEU A 354 13.86 -4.85 -10.48
N PRO A 355 15.07 -4.35 -10.18
CA PRO A 355 15.26 -2.94 -9.87
C PRO A 355 14.73 -2.04 -10.98
N LYS A 356 13.81 -1.12 -10.64
CA LYS A 356 13.41 -0.05 -11.54
C LYS A 356 14.50 1.02 -11.53
N THR A 357 14.86 1.53 -12.69
CA THR A 357 15.82 2.64 -12.80
C THR A 357 15.28 3.87 -12.06
N LYS A 358 16.08 4.48 -11.18
CA LYS A 358 15.76 5.51 -10.15
C LYS A 358 15.10 6.84 -10.62
N VAL A 359 14.45 6.89 -11.79
CA VAL A 359 13.94 8.17 -12.36
C VAL A 359 12.73 8.76 -11.60
N LEU A 360 12.07 7.98 -10.73
CA LEU A 360 10.99 8.49 -9.87
C LEU A 360 11.46 9.50 -8.80
N GLN A 361 12.77 9.69 -8.60
CA GLN A 361 13.30 10.71 -7.70
C GLN A 361 13.05 12.16 -8.16
N ASN A 362 12.55 12.36 -9.39
CA ASN A 362 12.31 13.70 -9.94
C ASN A 362 10.92 14.29 -9.61
N MET A 363 9.98 13.55 -8.99
CA MET A 363 8.70 14.14 -8.58
C MET A 363 8.76 14.87 -7.23
N SER A 364 9.87 14.75 -6.50
CA SER A 364 10.19 15.58 -5.33
C SER A 364 11.17 16.71 -5.66
N ALA A 365 11.33 17.04 -6.95
CA ALA A 365 12.28 18.03 -7.46
C ALA A 365 11.84 19.48 -7.15
N SER A 366 11.98 19.88 -5.90
CA SER A 366 12.39 21.24 -5.54
C SER A 366 13.65 21.27 -4.66
N THR A 367 14.23 20.11 -4.33
CA THR A 367 15.48 20.03 -3.55
C THR A 367 16.43 18.99 -4.13
N SER A 368 17.62 19.47 -4.53
CA SER A 368 18.92 18.78 -4.73
C SER A 368 18.96 17.27 -4.99
N SER A 369 19.75 16.88 -6.00
CA SER A 369 20.12 15.52 -6.41
C SER A 369 19.97 14.41 -5.34
N PRO A 370 19.42 13.24 -5.71
CA PRO A 370 19.20 12.14 -4.80
C PRO A 370 20.53 11.52 -4.36
N VAL A 371 20.99 11.91 -3.17
CA VAL A 371 22.12 11.28 -2.51
C VAL A 371 21.64 9.93 -1.95
N SER A 372 22.29 8.86 -2.37
CA SER A 372 22.06 7.51 -1.84
C SER A 372 22.73 7.43 -0.47
N TYR A 373 22.04 7.84 0.59
CA TYR A 373 22.56 7.71 1.94
C TYR A 373 22.50 6.24 2.37
N ALA A 374 23.65 5.67 2.78
CA ALA A 374 23.63 4.42 3.50
C ALA A 374 22.82 4.61 4.78
N SER A 375 21.87 3.73 5.06
CA SER A 375 21.05 3.84 6.27
C SER A 375 21.95 3.77 7.49
N GLN A 376 21.89 4.79 8.36
CA GLN A 376 22.64 4.83 9.61
C GLN A 376 22.19 3.74 10.59
N VAL A 377 20.93 3.33 10.48
CA VAL A 377 20.28 2.32 11.32
C VAL A 377 19.93 1.12 10.44
N GLY A 378 20.23 -0.09 10.91
CA GLY A 378 19.93 -1.33 10.19
C GLY A 378 18.42 -1.56 9.97
N PRO A 379 18.03 -2.65 9.27
CA PRO A 379 16.63 -3.05 9.18
C PRO A 379 16.07 -3.45 10.57
N PRO A 380 14.74 -3.44 10.76
CA PRO A 380 14.15 -3.98 11.97
C PRO A 380 14.43 -5.47 12.12
N VAL A 381 14.49 -5.95 13.36
CA VAL A 381 14.83 -7.33 13.73
C VAL A 381 13.68 -7.94 14.52
N ASN A 382 13.51 -9.27 14.46
CA ASN A 382 12.50 -10.03 15.20
C ASN A 382 11.05 -9.58 14.93
N GLY A 383 10.76 -9.14 13.70
CA GLY A 383 9.40 -8.71 13.31
C GLY A 383 8.96 -7.37 13.91
N LEU A 384 9.88 -6.57 14.44
CA LEU A 384 9.56 -5.22 14.92
C LEU A 384 8.93 -4.38 13.82
N LYS A 385 7.72 -3.87 14.08
CA LYS A 385 7.13 -2.79 13.30
C LYS A 385 7.51 -1.44 13.91
N ARG A 386 8.23 -0.61 13.16
CA ARG A 386 8.59 0.74 13.63
C ARG A 386 7.38 1.66 13.58
N SER A 387 7.22 2.47 14.62
CA SER A 387 6.21 3.54 14.60
C SER A 387 6.52 4.56 13.48
N PRO A 388 5.52 5.31 12.99
CA PRO A 388 5.75 6.39 12.03
C PRO A 388 6.71 7.47 12.56
N PHE A 389 6.71 7.71 13.87
CA PHE A 389 7.62 8.65 14.52
C PHE A 389 9.07 8.17 14.47
N LEU A 390 9.33 6.91 14.87
CA LEU A 390 10.67 6.33 14.80
C LEU A 390 11.15 6.24 13.35
N ALA A 391 10.23 5.94 12.44
CA ALA A 391 10.53 5.92 11.02
C ALA A 391 10.99 7.29 10.50
N GLY A 392 10.27 8.35 10.88
CA GLY A 392 10.68 9.72 10.55
C GLY A 392 12.01 10.12 11.19
N HIS A 393 12.29 9.67 12.42
CA HIS A 393 13.59 9.91 13.06
C HIS A 393 14.73 9.27 12.24
N ILE A 394 14.60 8.00 11.86
CA ILE A 394 15.62 7.31 11.06
C ILE A 394 15.83 8.01 9.70
N VAL A 395 14.76 8.48 9.06
CA VAL A 395 14.86 9.27 7.81
C VAL A 395 15.66 10.56 8.06
N LYS A 396 15.37 11.29 9.14
CA LYS A 396 16.12 12.50 9.49
C LYS A 396 17.60 12.19 9.78
N LEU A 397 17.92 11.05 10.41
CA LEU A 397 19.31 10.61 10.59
C LEU A 397 19.99 10.31 9.26
N ASN A 398 19.32 9.59 8.36
CA ASN A 398 19.89 9.27 7.04
C ASN A 398 20.21 10.53 6.22
N LEU A 399 19.42 11.60 6.37
CA LEU A 399 19.69 12.91 5.77
C LEU A 399 20.84 13.68 6.44
N ASN A 400 21.28 13.26 7.63
CA ASN A 400 22.33 13.90 8.44
C ASN A 400 23.36 12.85 8.92
N PRO A 401 24.20 12.30 8.04
CA PRO A 401 25.03 11.12 8.33
C PRO A 401 26.06 11.28 9.47
N THR A 402 26.38 12.51 9.86
CA THR A 402 27.26 12.80 11.01
C THR A 402 26.50 12.87 12.33
N THR A 403 25.18 13.03 12.31
CA THR A 403 24.34 13.16 13.50
C THR A 403 24.05 11.79 14.10
N ASP A 404 24.28 11.65 15.40
CA ASP A 404 24.04 10.41 16.13
C ASP A 404 22.59 10.30 16.62
N ILE A 405 21.97 11.41 17.04
CA ILE A 405 20.56 11.46 17.40
C ILE A 405 19.96 12.85 17.17
N ILE A 406 18.65 12.90 16.89
CA ILE A 406 17.89 14.15 16.72
C ILE A 406 16.79 14.19 17.78
N VAL A 407 16.81 15.23 18.60
CA VAL A 407 15.88 15.37 19.74
C VAL A 407 15.04 16.63 19.62
N LYS A 408 13.76 16.55 19.99
CA LYS A 408 12.84 17.66 20.07
C LYS A 408 13.16 18.46 21.32
N ILE A 409 13.43 19.74 21.15
CA ILE A 409 13.84 20.65 22.22
C ILE A 409 12.78 21.71 22.55
N GLY A 410 11.75 21.86 21.72
CA GLY A 410 10.69 22.85 21.93
C GLY A 410 9.33 22.36 21.43
N PRO A 411 8.26 23.13 21.65
CA PRO A 411 6.91 22.75 21.23
C PRO A 411 6.72 22.80 19.71
N GLY A 412 7.51 23.62 19.00
CA GLY A 412 7.40 23.84 17.57
C GLY A 412 7.65 22.56 16.75
N PRO A 413 7.10 22.50 15.53
CA PRO A 413 7.28 21.36 14.63
C PRO A 413 8.70 21.21 14.09
N ASP A 414 9.54 22.26 14.18
CA ASP A 414 10.92 22.29 13.70
C ASP A 414 11.96 22.48 14.82
N ASP A 415 11.53 22.50 16.08
CA ASP A 415 12.39 22.71 17.25
C ASP A 415 13.17 21.43 17.59
N PHE A 416 14.19 21.11 16.79
CA PHE A 416 15.06 19.94 16.98
C PHE A 416 16.53 20.32 17.17
N ALA A 417 17.19 19.66 18.12
CA ALA A 417 18.64 19.65 18.24
C ALA A 417 19.24 18.38 17.63
N LYS A 418 20.39 18.53 16.98
CA LYS A 418 21.22 17.43 16.49
C LYS A 418 22.36 17.21 17.48
N MET A 419 22.57 15.97 17.91
CA MET A 419 23.71 15.59 18.74
C MET A 419 24.70 14.77 17.90
N ASP A 420 25.97 15.15 17.96
CA ASP A 420 27.10 14.48 17.29
C ASP A 420 28.18 14.19 18.35
N PHE A 421 28.53 12.93 18.49
CA PHE A 421 29.54 12.43 19.43
C PHE A 421 30.88 12.12 18.73
N ALA A 422 31.06 12.48 17.47
CA ALA A 422 32.32 12.30 16.74
C ALA A 422 33.56 12.85 17.49
N PRO A 423 33.48 13.97 18.24
CA PRO A 423 34.60 14.42 19.08
C PRO A 423 35.00 13.45 20.20
N PHE A 424 34.14 12.48 20.54
CA PHE A 424 34.35 11.48 21.61
C PHE A 424 34.13 10.05 21.08
N PRO A 425 35.06 9.49 20.28
CA PRO A 425 34.83 8.21 19.57
C PRO A 425 34.44 7.02 20.46
N PRO A 426 35.02 6.80 21.66
CA PRO A 426 34.58 5.72 22.55
C PRO A 426 33.12 5.88 22.98
N LEU A 427 32.71 7.11 23.28
CA LEU A 427 31.33 7.43 23.67
C LEU A 427 30.37 7.25 22.49
N GLN A 428 30.75 7.74 21.31
CA GLN A 428 29.97 7.58 20.09
C GLN A 428 29.71 6.11 19.76
N LYS A 429 30.74 5.26 19.88
CA LYS A 429 30.60 3.82 19.62
C LYS A 429 29.56 3.18 20.54
N VAL A 430 29.69 3.39 21.86
CA VAL A 430 28.75 2.83 22.85
C VAL A 430 27.34 3.39 22.64
N PHE A 431 27.23 4.70 22.35
CA PHE A 431 25.95 5.33 22.07
C PHE A 431 25.27 4.72 20.84
N ARG A 432 25.99 4.58 19.73
CA ARG A 432 25.47 3.96 18.49
C ARG A 432 25.04 2.53 18.72
N GLU A 433 25.79 1.73 19.48
CA GLU A 433 25.38 0.36 19.82
C GLU A 433 24.03 0.33 20.55
N VAL A 434 23.81 1.22 21.52
CA VAL A 434 22.52 1.33 22.25
C VAL A 434 21.42 1.86 21.33
N ARG A 435 21.69 2.92 20.56
CA ARG A 435 20.73 3.52 19.61
C ARG A 435 20.29 2.50 18.57
N ASP A 436 21.24 1.87 17.90
CA ASP A 436 20.96 0.94 16.81
C ASP A 436 20.19 -0.26 17.33
N LYS A 437 20.55 -0.79 18.50
CA LYS A 437 19.76 -1.85 19.15
C LYS A 437 18.34 -1.37 19.46
N ALA A 438 18.15 -0.21 20.08
CA ALA A 438 16.80 0.32 20.36
C ALA A 438 15.97 0.49 19.09
N MET A 439 16.54 1.08 18.03
CA MET A 439 15.83 1.38 16.78
C MET A 439 15.64 0.17 15.85
N THR A 440 16.41 -0.90 16.02
CA THR A 440 16.27 -2.15 15.24
C THR A 440 15.43 -3.21 15.96
N THR A 441 15.46 -3.28 17.29
CA THR A 441 14.73 -4.31 18.05
C THR A 441 13.50 -3.77 18.79
N GLY A 442 13.38 -2.45 18.98
CA GLY A 442 12.29 -1.86 19.77
C GLY A 442 12.28 -2.31 21.22
N ASP A 443 13.43 -2.81 21.72
CA ASP A 443 13.54 -3.32 23.08
C ASP A 443 13.32 -2.18 24.09
N LYS A 444 12.27 -2.31 24.91
CA LYS A 444 11.84 -1.25 25.85
C LYS A 444 12.95 -0.85 26.82
N GLU A 445 13.73 -1.80 27.30
CA GLU A 445 14.84 -1.50 28.23
C GLU A 445 15.95 -0.72 27.51
N THR A 446 16.32 -1.11 26.30
CA THR A 446 17.32 -0.41 25.49
C THR A 446 16.84 0.99 25.07
N ALA A 447 15.56 1.14 24.71
CA ALA A 447 14.94 2.45 24.43
C ALA A 447 14.97 3.37 25.68
N ALA A 448 14.65 2.84 26.85
CA ALA A 448 14.77 3.58 28.11
C ALA A 448 16.23 3.96 28.44
N LYS A 449 17.19 3.08 28.18
CA LYS A 449 18.64 3.38 28.33
C LYS A 449 19.06 4.51 27.39
N LEU A 450 18.62 4.46 26.13
CA LEU A 450 18.88 5.51 25.15
C LEU A 450 18.31 6.85 25.63
N CYS A 451 17.04 6.88 26.03
CA CYS A 451 16.39 8.10 26.52
C CYS A 451 17.08 8.66 27.76
N HIS A 452 17.42 7.80 28.74
CA HIS A 452 18.14 8.20 29.94
C HIS A 452 19.53 8.76 29.63
N PHE A 453 20.27 8.15 28.72
CA PHE A 453 21.58 8.65 28.29
C PHE A 453 21.47 10.05 27.69
N VAL A 454 20.53 10.25 26.76
CA VAL A 454 20.30 11.54 26.08
C VAL A 454 19.83 12.59 27.08
N TYR A 455 18.94 12.23 28.00
CA TYR A 455 18.47 13.11 29.07
C TYR A 455 19.62 13.58 29.97
N TRP A 456 20.40 12.63 30.48
CA TRP A 456 21.52 12.91 31.37
C TRP A 456 22.57 13.79 30.69
N LEU A 457 22.95 13.46 29.44
CA LEU A 457 23.95 14.24 28.72
C LEU A 457 23.49 15.67 28.46
N SER A 458 22.21 15.85 28.11
CA SER A 458 21.63 17.18 27.92
C SER A 458 21.74 18.00 29.20
N LYS A 459 21.39 17.42 30.35
CA LYS A 459 21.54 18.06 31.67
C LYS A 459 22.99 18.36 32.02
N ALA A 460 23.91 17.43 31.76
CA ALA A 460 25.33 17.60 32.06
C ALA A 460 25.96 18.76 31.25
N ASN A 461 25.49 18.98 30.02
CA ASN A 461 25.90 20.10 29.17
C ASN A 461 25.20 21.42 29.51
N GLY A 462 24.44 21.47 30.61
CA GLY A 462 23.69 22.66 31.01
C GLY A 462 22.49 22.95 30.12
N HIS A 463 22.06 22.02 29.25
CA HIS A 463 20.84 22.20 28.48
C HIS A 463 19.62 22.07 29.41
N ASP A 464 18.93 23.19 29.61
CA ASP A 464 17.70 23.28 30.37
C ASP A 464 16.72 24.28 29.74
N LYS A 465 15.61 24.56 30.42
CA LYS A 465 14.59 25.51 29.94
C LYS A 465 15.16 26.91 29.68
N THR A 466 16.20 27.32 30.42
CA THR A 466 16.89 28.60 30.24
C THR A 466 17.57 28.69 28.88
N TYR A 467 18.01 27.54 28.35
CA TYR A 467 18.60 27.41 27.00
C TYR A 467 17.59 26.94 25.95
N GLY A 468 16.30 26.96 26.26
CA GLY A 468 15.22 26.59 25.34
C GLY A 468 15.06 25.09 25.14
N TRP A 469 15.58 24.24 26.04
CA TRP A 469 15.38 22.78 25.98
C TRP A 469 14.23 22.34 26.89
N ASP A 470 13.19 21.83 26.26
CA ASP A 470 12.06 21.17 26.90
C ASP A 470 12.32 19.65 26.99
N MET A 471 12.80 19.22 28.15
CA MET A 471 13.08 17.81 28.42
C MET A 471 11.81 16.94 28.38
N GLU A 472 10.63 17.50 28.64
CA GLU A 472 9.36 16.75 28.52
C GLU A 472 9.02 16.52 27.04
N ALA A 473 9.29 17.50 26.17
CA ALA A 473 9.12 17.33 24.73
C ALA A 473 10.07 16.25 24.17
N MET A 474 11.32 16.19 24.66
CA MET A 474 12.27 15.16 24.28
C MET A 474 11.82 13.76 24.74
N VAL A 475 11.38 13.61 25.99
CA VAL A 475 10.86 12.31 26.48
C VAL A 475 9.60 11.93 25.71
N GLY A 476 8.68 12.86 25.50
CA GLY A 476 7.46 12.64 24.73
C GLY A 476 7.69 12.28 23.26
N GLN A 477 8.77 12.78 22.63
CA GLN A 477 9.20 12.30 21.32
C GLN A 477 9.54 10.80 21.39
N MET A 478 10.38 10.39 22.35
CA MET A 478 10.79 8.99 22.46
C MET A 478 9.65 8.06 22.86
N GLU A 479 8.71 8.52 23.70
CA GLU A 479 7.47 7.79 24.01
C GLU A 479 6.69 7.44 22.75
N LYS A 480 6.55 8.42 21.83
CA LYS A 480 5.90 8.23 20.53
C LYS A 480 6.71 7.33 19.58
N GLU A 481 8.03 7.51 19.53
CA GLU A 481 8.92 6.71 18.68
C GLU A 481 8.89 5.21 19.04
N TYR A 482 8.87 4.90 20.33
CA TYR A 482 8.91 3.52 20.81
C TYR A 482 7.55 2.98 21.26
N GLU A 483 6.46 3.72 21.02
CA GLU A 483 5.09 3.39 21.47
C GLU A 483 5.06 2.95 22.95
N MET A 484 5.77 3.71 23.78
CA MET A 484 6.05 3.39 25.18
C MET A 484 5.55 4.53 26.09
N PRO A 485 4.24 4.61 26.39
CA PRO A 485 3.66 5.71 27.17
C PRO A 485 4.15 5.76 28.63
N ASP A 486 4.82 4.71 29.11
CA ASP A 486 5.41 4.61 30.45
C ASP A 486 6.94 4.82 30.45
N LEU A 487 7.54 5.30 29.36
CA LEU A 487 8.99 5.48 29.20
C LEU A 487 9.59 6.28 30.36
N LYS A 488 8.97 7.41 30.72
CA LYS A 488 9.42 8.26 31.83
C LYS A 488 9.52 7.49 33.14
N LYS A 489 8.53 6.65 33.45
CA LYS A 489 8.52 5.82 34.66
C LYS A 489 9.69 4.83 34.65
N VAL A 490 9.88 4.12 33.53
CA VAL A 490 10.95 3.14 33.38
C VAL A 490 12.34 3.79 33.47
N MET A 491 12.50 5.00 32.95
CA MET A 491 13.73 5.79 33.11
C MET A 491 14.02 6.12 34.57
N LEU A 492 13.02 6.59 35.33
CA LEU A 492 13.18 6.92 36.75
C LEU A 492 13.53 5.69 37.59
N GLU A 493 12.91 4.55 37.31
CA GLU A 493 13.25 3.28 37.97
C GLU A 493 14.68 2.82 37.63
N MET A 494 15.13 3.05 36.40
CA MET A 494 16.52 2.79 36.01
C MET A 494 17.51 3.70 36.74
N GLN A 495 17.19 4.99 36.85
CA GLN A 495 17.99 5.96 37.60
C GLN A 495 18.08 5.59 39.09
N GLY A 496 16.95 5.18 39.70
CA GLY A 496 16.91 4.70 41.07
C GLY A 496 17.80 3.48 41.31
N ARG A 497 17.77 2.50 40.39
CA ARG A 497 18.66 1.32 40.44
C ARG A 497 20.14 1.70 40.32
N GLN A 498 20.47 2.63 39.43
CA GLN A 498 21.84 3.12 39.27
C GLN A 498 22.35 3.86 40.51
N GLY A 499 21.51 4.66 41.17
CA GLY A 499 21.88 5.36 42.42
C GLY A 499 22.07 4.42 43.63
N ALA A 500 21.45 3.24 43.58
CA ALA A 500 21.61 2.18 44.59
C ALA A 500 22.88 1.34 44.37
N ASP A 501 23.42 1.31 43.14
CA ASP A 501 24.67 0.60 42.82
C ASP A 501 25.88 1.35 43.41
N ARG A 502 26.41 0.81 44.51
CA ARG A 502 27.55 1.40 45.22
C ARG A 502 28.83 1.47 44.37
N LEU A 503 28.95 0.64 43.33
CA LEU A 503 30.12 0.60 42.45
C LEU A 503 30.09 1.69 41.37
N ARG A 504 28.94 2.35 41.17
CA ARG A 504 28.75 3.43 40.18
C ARG A 504 28.64 4.82 40.80
N ARG A 505 28.78 4.94 42.13
CA ARG A 505 28.92 6.26 42.76
C ARG A 505 30.31 6.80 42.43
N PRO A 506 30.42 8.04 41.91
CA PRO A 506 31.71 8.68 41.69
C PRO A 506 32.53 8.80 42.98
#